data_AF-X1P7M6-F1
#
_entry.id   AF-X1P7M6-F1
#
_cell.length_a   1.000
_cell.length_b   1.000
_cell.length_c   1.000
_cell.angle_alpha   90.00
_cell.angle_beta   90.00
_cell.angle_gamma   90.00
#
_symmetry.space_group_name_H-M   'P 1'
#
loop_
_entity.id
_entity.type
_entity.pdbx_description
1 polymer ?
#
loop_
_entity_poly.entity_id
_entity_poly.type
_entity_poly.pdbx_seq_one_letter_code
_entity_poly.pdbx_strand_id
1 'polypeptide(L)'
;PPENRPHYSLNWGPDLHITILDSEILNPRSDSWGAQMDWLKQDLTEHYDYLWKLAADHKPPLDVYNFMNEWIPEFDTYHLDLVFSGHEHYYERSHPINLLQNQNSLSSESYESPENGTIYVVSGGWGAPNYDASPHWYSIRGPIKD
;
A
#
# COMPACT_ATOMS: atom_id res chain seq x y z
N PRO A 1 20.22 -13.27 -9.85
CA PRO A 1 19.06 -12.57 -9.27
C PRO A 1 18.52 -13.40 -8.10
N PRO A 2 18.00 -12.80 -7.02
CA PRO A 2 17.14 -13.58 -6.12
C PRO A 2 16.05 -14.21 -7.00
N GLU A 3 15.68 -15.44 -6.69
CA GLU A 3 14.76 -16.28 -7.45
C GLU A 3 13.61 -15.47 -8.04
N ASN A 4 13.18 -15.79 -9.26
CA ASN A 4 12.20 -15.07 -10.10
C ASN A 4 10.81 -14.91 -9.42
N ARG A 5 10.77 -14.21 -8.29
CA ARG A 5 9.63 -13.95 -7.43
C ARG A 5 9.18 -12.53 -7.74
N PRO A 6 7.89 -12.31 -7.98
CA PRO A 6 7.39 -11.00 -8.38
C PRO A 6 7.26 -10.02 -7.19
N HIS A 7 7.62 -10.46 -5.98
CA HIS A 7 7.74 -9.65 -4.76
C HIS A 7 9.11 -9.87 -4.10
N TYR A 8 9.63 -8.84 -3.44
CA TYR A 8 10.91 -8.84 -2.73
C TYR A 8 11.00 -7.60 -1.83
N SER A 9 12.01 -7.52 -0.98
CA SER A 9 12.30 -6.33 -0.18
C SER A 9 13.75 -5.90 -0.31
N LEU A 10 14.05 -4.65 0.05
CA LEU A 10 15.41 -4.15 0.19
C LEU A 10 15.53 -3.15 1.34
N ASN A 11 16.72 -3.10 1.91
CA ASN A 11 17.08 -2.12 2.93
C ASN A 11 18.02 -1.08 2.31
N TRP A 12 17.77 0.19 2.59
CA TRP A 12 18.64 1.30 2.20
C TRP A 12 19.20 1.98 3.44
N GLY A 13 20.44 1.64 3.78
CA GLY A 13 21.04 2.09 5.02
C GLY A 13 20.36 1.45 6.25
N PRO A 14 20.59 2.01 7.45
CA PRO A 14 20.07 1.43 8.68
C PRO A 14 18.59 1.77 8.94
N ASP A 15 18.04 2.76 8.23
CA ASP A 15 16.79 3.41 8.62
C ASP A 15 15.62 3.12 7.69
N LEU A 16 15.86 2.67 6.44
CA LEU A 16 14.81 2.50 5.44
C LEU A 16 14.65 1.05 4.98
N HIS A 17 13.46 0.51 5.16
CA HIS A 17 13.01 -0.77 4.61
C HIS A 17 11.94 -0.54 3.55
N ILE A 18 12.04 -1.25 2.42
CA ILE A 18 11.11 -1.15 1.29
C ILE A 18 10.66 -2.55 0.89
N THR A 19 9.35 -2.81 1.01
CA THR A 19 8.68 -4.03 0.56
C THR A 19 8.06 -3.79 -0.82
N ILE A 20 8.31 -4.68 -1.78
CA ILE A 20 7.75 -4.63 -3.14
C ILE A 20 6.77 -5.81 -3.31
N LEU A 21 5.52 -5.51 -3.64
CA LEU A 21 4.45 -6.49 -3.78
C LEU A 21 3.97 -6.66 -5.22
N ASP A 22 3.53 -7.88 -5.55
CA ASP A 22 2.88 -8.21 -6.81
C ASP A 22 1.35 -8.11 -6.69
N SER A 23 0.81 -6.99 -7.16
CA SER A 23 -0.63 -6.72 -7.22
C SER A 23 -1.32 -7.34 -8.45
N GLU A 24 -0.65 -8.19 -9.24
CA GLU A 24 -1.27 -9.02 -10.27
C GLU A 24 -1.74 -10.38 -9.72
N ILE A 25 -1.32 -10.74 -8.51
CA ILE A 25 -1.86 -11.89 -7.78
C ILE A 25 -3.19 -11.48 -7.14
N LEU A 26 -4.30 -11.67 -7.87
CA LEU A 26 -5.61 -11.17 -7.47
C LEU A 26 -6.51 -12.19 -6.74
N ASN A 27 -6.21 -13.49 -6.86
CA ASN A 27 -7.06 -14.54 -6.30
C ASN A 27 -6.61 -14.91 -4.86
N PRO A 28 -7.38 -14.52 -3.82
CA PRO A 28 -7.00 -14.75 -2.43
C PRO A 28 -7.01 -16.23 -2.03
N ARG A 29 -7.56 -17.10 -2.88
CA ARG A 29 -7.59 -18.56 -2.68
C ARG A 29 -6.48 -19.29 -3.43
N SER A 30 -5.59 -18.56 -4.10
CA SER A 30 -4.48 -19.18 -4.84
C SER A 30 -3.28 -19.44 -3.94
N ASP A 31 -2.50 -20.48 -4.27
CA ASP A 31 -1.25 -20.77 -3.55
C ASP A 31 -0.26 -19.60 -3.65
N SER A 32 -0.21 -18.92 -4.80
CA SER A 32 0.65 -17.73 -4.98
C SER A 32 0.26 -16.57 -4.07
N TRP A 33 -1.04 -16.39 -3.81
CA TRP A 33 -1.51 -15.40 -2.85
C TRP A 33 -1.09 -15.76 -1.44
N GLY A 34 -1.37 -17.00 -1.00
CA GLY A 34 -0.95 -17.48 0.31
C GLY A 34 0.55 -17.35 0.52
N ALA A 35 1.36 -17.73 -0.47
CA ALA A 35 2.81 -17.61 -0.42
C ALA A 35 3.28 -16.14 -0.30
N GLN A 36 2.66 -15.21 -1.03
CA GLN A 36 2.98 -13.79 -0.91
C GLN A 36 2.55 -13.22 0.45
N MET A 37 1.40 -13.63 1.00
CA MET A 37 0.94 -13.19 2.31
C MET A 37 1.83 -13.72 3.46
N ASP A 38 2.22 -14.98 3.41
CA ASP A 38 3.13 -15.57 4.38
C ASP A 38 4.50 -14.88 4.33
N TRP A 39 5.00 -14.61 3.12
CA TRP A 39 6.23 -13.86 2.91
C TRP A 39 6.13 -12.42 3.44
N LEU A 40 5.05 -11.69 3.13
CA LEU A 40 4.84 -10.31 3.60
C LEU A 40 4.87 -10.23 5.12
N LYS A 41 4.15 -11.13 5.80
CA LYS A 41 4.14 -11.19 7.27
C LYS A 41 5.53 -11.43 7.84
N GLN A 42 6.29 -12.34 7.23
CA GLN A 42 7.66 -12.61 7.63
C GLN A 42 8.56 -11.38 7.43
N ASP A 43 8.51 -10.77 6.24
CA ASP A 43 9.31 -9.59 5.89
C ASP A 43 9.08 -8.44 6.88
N LEU A 44 7.81 -8.11 7.16
CA LEU A 44 7.47 -7.04 8.09
C LEU A 44 7.83 -7.38 9.55
N THR A 45 7.71 -8.65 9.95
CA THR A 45 8.17 -9.10 11.28
C THR A 45 9.67 -8.94 11.43
N GLU A 46 10.45 -9.27 10.40
CA GLU A 46 11.92 -9.17 10.44
C GLU A 46 12.42 -7.73 10.44
N HIS A 47 11.62 -6.78 9.92
CA HIS A 47 12.01 -5.37 9.75
C HIS A 47 11.18 -4.39 10.59
N TYR A 48 10.43 -4.88 11.58
CA TYR A 48 9.51 -4.06 12.39
C TYR A 48 10.18 -2.82 13.04
N ASP A 49 11.45 -2.96 13.44
CA ASP A 49 12.25 -1.93 14.12
C ASP A 49 12.84 -0.85 13.18
N TYR A 50 12.67 -0.94 11.86
CA TYR A 50 13.16 0.09 10.94
C TYR A 50 12.43 1.41 11.14
N LEU A 51 13.18 2.52 11.06
CA LEU A 51 12.63 3.87 11.26
C LEU A 51 11.58 4.22 10.20
N TRP A 52 11.89 3.93 8.94
CA TRP A 52 10.99 4.13 7.80
C TRP A 52 10.70 2.78 7.15
N LYS A 53 9.42 2.46 6.99
CA LYS A 53 8.92 1.26 6.32
C LYS A 53 7.99 1.68 5.19
N LEU A 54 8.35 1.32 3.98
CA LEU A 54 7.62 1.61 2.76
C LEU A 54 7.11 0.32 2.13
N ALA A 55 5.94 0.38 1.49
CA ALA A 55 5.57 -0.60 0.48
C ALA A 55 5.42 0.06 -0.89
N ALA A 56 5.62 -0.72 -1.94
CA ALA A 56 5.27 -0.32 -3.30
C ALA A 56 4.67 -1.47 -4.10
N ASP A 57 3.69 -1.14 -4.92
CA ASP A 57 2.96 -2.07 -5.78
C ASP A 57 2.46 -1.39 -7.06
N HIS A 58 1.85 -2.17 -7.97
CA HIS A 58 1.28 -1.58 -9.18
C HIS A 58 -0.10 -0.99 -8.94
N LYS A 59 -1.05 -1.74 -8.37
CA LYS A 59 -2.46 -1.34 -8.18
C LYS A 59 -2.74 -0.86 -6.75
N PRO A 60 -3.34 0.33 -6.53
CA PRO A 60 -3.56 0.89 -5.21
C PRO A 60 -4.32 -0.05 -4.24
N PRO A 61 -3.79 -0.34 -3.04
CA PRO A 61 -4.43 -1.24 -2.07
C PRO A 61 -5.80 -0.80 -1.58
N LEU A 62 -6.06 0.51 -1.52
CA LEU A 62 -7.35 1.05 -1.08
C LEU A 62 -8.48 0.81 -2.09
N ASP A 63 -8.16 0.54 -3.36
CA ASP A 63 -9.15 0.36 -4.43
C ASP A 63 -9.52 -1.10 -4.68
N VAL A 64 -8.74 -2.04 -4.12
CA VAL A 64 -8.92 -3.48 -4.36
C VAL A 64 -9.32 -4.19 -3.07
N TYR A 65 -10.53 -4.75 -3.07
CA TYR A 65 -11.13 -5.38 -1.90
C TYR A 65 -10.22 -6.38 -1.18
N ASN A 66 -9.52 -7.26 -1.91
CA ASN A 66 -8.65 -8.26 -1.28
C ASN A 66 -7.42 -7.60 -0.63
N PHE A 67 -6.81 -6.59 -1.27
CA PHE A 67 -5.66 -5.88 -0.69
C PHE A 67 -6.08 -5.12 0.57
N MET A 68 -7.24 -4.45 0.54
CA MET A 68 -7.79 -3.75 1.70
C MET A 68 -8.06 -4.66 2.89
N ASN A 69 -8.49 -5.91 2.66
CA ASN A 69 -8.81 -6.84 3.76
C ASN A 69 -7.63 -7.68 4.25
N GLU A 70 -6.56 -7.82 3.47
CA GLU A 70 -5.45 -8.72 3.82
C GLU A 70 -4.10 -8.01 3.87
N TRP A 71 -3.80 -7.06 2.98
CA TRP A 71 -2.52 -6.34 2.99
C TRP A 71 -2.53 -5.19 4.00
N ILE A 72 -3.56 -4.34 3.94
CA ILE A 72 -3.64 -3.14 4.77
C ILE A 72 -3.63 -3.47 6.28
N PRO A 73 -4.32 -4.51 6.78
CA PRO A 73 -4.23 -4.87 8.19
C PRO A 73 -2.81 -5.25 8.63
N GLU A 74 -1.99 -5.83 7.74
CA GLU A 74 -0.58 -6.08 8.03
C GLU A 74 0.21 -4.76 8.03
N PHE A 75 -0.05 -3.87 7.05
CA PHE A 75 0.58 -2.55 7.01
C PHE A 75 0.31 -1.75 8.29
N ASP A 76 -0.93 -1.79 8.78
CA ASP A 76 -1.33 -1.12 10.02
C ASP A 76 -0.75 -1.82 11.27
N THR A 77 -0.67 -3.15 11.28
CA THR A 77 -0.10 -3.93 12.39
C THR A 77 1.38 -3.63 12.59
N TYR A 78 2.13 -3.52 11.49
CA TYR A 78 3.57 -3.23 11.52
C TYR A 78 3.90 -1.75 11.34
N HIS A 79 2.88 -0.88 11.20
CA HIS A 79 3.00 0.56 10.96
C HIS A 79 3.95 0.92 9.80
N LEU A 80 3.47 0.78 8.57
CA LEU A 80 4.12 1.37 7.41
C LEU A 80 3.85 2.88 7.35
N ASP A 81 4.86 3.65 6.93
CA ASP A 81 4.74 5.09 6.82
C ASP A 81 4.05 5.51 5.52
N LEU A 82 4.49 4.91 4.40
CA LEU A 82 3.98 5.23 3.08
C LEU A 82 3.83 3.97 2.22
N VAL A 83 2.79 3.97 1.38
CA VAL A 83 2.60 2.99 0.31
C VAL A 83 2.53 3.72 -1.02
N PHE A 84 3.34 3.29 -1.98
CA PHE A 84 3.39 3.88 -3.32
C PHE A 84 2.80 2.95 -4.36
N SER A 85 1.84 3.46 -5.12
CA SER A 85 1.18 2.70 -6.17
C SER A 85 1.19 3.45 -7.51
N GLY A 86 1.05 2.68 -8.59
CA GLY A 86 0.80 3.20 -9.94
C GLY A 86 -0.64 2.90 -10.36
N HIS A 87 -0.76 2.25 -11.53
CA HIS A 87 -2.00 1.83 -12.19
C HIS A 87 -2.94 2.96 -12.58
N GLU A 88 -3.34 3.79 -11.64
CA GLU A 88 -4.22 4.91 -11.89
C GLU A 88 -3.44 6.07 -12.51
N HIS A 89 -3.86 6.54 -13.69
CA HIS A 89 -3.13 7.56 -14.45
C HIS A 89 -3.42 8.99 -13.96
N TYR A 90 -3.21 9.20 -12.66
CA TYR A 90 -3.32 10.47 -11.96
C TYR A 90 -2.39 10.46 -10.73
N TYR A 91 -2.45 11.54 -9.96
CA TYR A 91 -1.87 11.64 -8.63
C TYR A 91 -2.97 11.63 -7.58
N GLU A 92 -2.76 10.86 -6.51
CA GLU A 92 -3.61 10.85 -5.31
C GLU A 92 -2.75 10.63 -4.07
N ARG A 93 -3.12 11.26 -2.95
CA ARG A 93 -2.51 11.03 -1.64
C ARG A 93 -3.57 11.04 -0.58
N SER A 94 -3.64 9.97 0.21
CA SER A 94 -4.59 9.86 1.32
C SER A 94 -4.16 10.73 2.52
N HIS A 95 -5.10 10.94 3.44
CA HIS A 95 -4.78 11.17 4.86
C HIS A 95 -4.07 9.92 5.43
N PRO A 96 -3.37 10.02 6.58
CA PRO A 96 -2.91 8.83 7.28
C PRO A 96 -4.12 7.96 7.66
N ILE A 97 -4.08 6.68 7.29
CA ILE A 97 -5.16 5.72 7.47
C ILE A 97 -4.69 4.58 8.35
N ASN A 98 -5.52 4.18 9.31
CA ASN A 98 -5.38 2.94 10.07
C ASN A 98 -6.76 2.25 10.15
N LEU A 99 -6.88 1.08 9.54
CA LEU A 99 -8.14 0.33 9.46
C LEU A 99 -8.37 -0.57 10.68
N LEU A 100 -7.32 -0.91 11.45
CA LEU A 100 -7.46 -1.74 12.66
C LEU A 100 -8.34 -1.08 13.71
N GLN A 101 -8.39 0.26 13.72
CA GLN A 101 -9.25 1.02 14.63
C GLN A 101 -10.74 0.94 14.27
N ASN A 102 -11.07 0.55 13.04
CA ASN A 102 -12.43 0.53 12.52
C ASN A 102 -12.78 -0.81 11.83
N GLN A 103 -12.46 -1.93 12.49
CA GLN A 103 -12.83 -3.29 12.02
C GLN A 103 -12.45 -3.58 10.56
N ASN A 104 -11.28 -3.09 10.12
CA ASN A 104 -10.78 -3.23 8.75
C ASN A 104 -11.69 -2.59 7.68
N SER A 105 -12.47 -1.57 8.06
CA SER A 105 -13.37 -0.83 7.18
C SER A 105 -12.90 0.60 7.02
N LEU A 106 -12.86 1.09 5.78
CA LEU A 106 -12.47 2.47 5.50
C LEU A 106 -13.64 3.42 5.79
N SER A 107 -13.48 4.29 6.79
CA SER A 107 -14.44 5.33 7.16
C SER A 107 -13.73 6.55 7.74
N SER A 108 -14.46 7.63 8.04
CA SER A 108 -13.89 8.80 8.72
C SER A 108 -13.21 8.49 10.05
N GLU A 109 -13.53 7.36 10.68
CA GLU A 109 -12.90 6.88 11.91
C GLU A 109 -11.54 6.21 11.66
N SER A 110 -11.20 5.90 10.40
CA SER A 110 -9.90 5.36 10.02
C SER A 110 -8.81 6.43 9.94
N TYR A 111 -9.15 7.71 10.12
CA TYR A 111 -8.17 8.80 10.08
C TYR A 111 -7.28 8.82 11.31
N GLU A 112 -5.99 8.94 11.06
CA GLU A 112 -4.99 9.01 12.11
C GLU A 112 -3.97 10.12 11.89
N SER A 113 -3.14 10.33 12.91
CA SER A 113 -1.89 11.06 12.76
C SER A 113 -0.87 10.23 11.95
N PRO A 114 0.11 10.86 11.28
CA PRO A 114 1.18 10.13 10.56
C PRO A 114 1.94 9.13 11.44
N GLU A 115 2.01 9.36 12.75
CA GLU A 115 2.66 8.46 13.71
C GLU A 115 1.87 7.17 13.99
N ASN A 116 0.59 7.12 13.58
CA ASN A 116 -0.30 5.98 13.85
C ASN A 116 -0.96 5.40 12.59
N GLY A 117 -0.76 6.02 11.42
CA GLY A 117 -1.46 5.66 10.19
C GLY A 117 -0.56 5.72 8.96
N THR A 118 -0.90 4.89 7.98
CA THR A 118 -0.18 4.76 6.71
C THR A 118 -0.70 5.78 5.70
N ILE A 119 0.19 6.46 4.98
CA ILE A 119 -0.18 7.36 3.88
C ILE A 119 -0.04 6.63 2.54
N TYR A 120 -1.13 6.56 1.78
CA TYR A 120 -1.16 5.93 0.46
C TYR A 120 -0.98 6.99 -0.62
N VAL A 121 -0.04 6.77 -1.53
CA VAL A 121 0.30 7.69 -2.63
C VAL A 121 0.18 6.96 -3.96
N VAL A 122 -0.71 7.44 -4.81
CA VAL A 122 -0.80 7.01 -6.21
C VAL A 122 -0.05 8.02 -7.07
N SER A 123 0.87 7.52 -7.89
CA SER A 123 1.67 8.32 -8.82
C SER A 123 1.80 7.59 -10.16
N GLY A 124 0.69 7.38 -10.86
CA GLY A 124 0.67 6.66 -12.15
C GLY A 124 0.66 7.55 -13.40
N GLY A 125 0.54 8.87 -13.25
CA GLY A 125 0.45 9.83 -14.36
C GLY A 125 1.74 10.13 -15.15
N TRP A 126 2.63 9.14 -15.34
CA TRP A 126 3.98 9.33 -15.89
C TRP A 126 4.10 9.30 -17.42
N GLY A 127 2.99 9.19 -18.16
CA GLY A 127 3.01 9.33 -19.62
C GLY A 127 1.97 8.54 -20.40
N ALA A 128 1.29 7.56 -19.79
CA ALA A 128 0.07 7.01 -20.36
C ALA A 128 -1.04 8.08 -20.34
N PRO A 129 -2.09 8.00 -21.18
CA PRO A 129 -3.16 8.99 -21.17
C PRO A 129 -3.81 9.10 -19.79
N ASN A 130 -3.76 10.32 -19.24
CA ASN A 130 -4.38 10.62 -17.95
C ASN A 130 -5.91 10.62 -18.04
N TYR A 131 -6.55 10.38 -16.90
CA TYR A 131 -7.99 10.56 -16.71
C TYR A 131 -8.28 11.23 -15.37
N ASP A 132 -9.52 11.70 -15.24
CA ASP A 132 -9.94 12.45 -14.07
C ASP A 132 -10.11 11.51 -12.88
N ALA A 133 -9.49 11.86 -11.75
CA ALA A 133 -9.62 11.10 -10.52
C ALA A 133 -10.93 11.44 -9.80
N SER A 134 -11.67 10.41 -9.36
CA SER A 134 -13.01 10.56 -8.74
C SER A 134 -12.93 10.89 -7.25
N PRO A 135 -13.80 11.77 -6.70
CA PRO A 135 -13.75 12.24 -5.29
C PRO A 135 -13.73 11.11 -4.27
N HIS A 136 -12.62 11.01 -3.56
CA HIS A 136 -12.52 10.27 -2.32
C HIS A 136 -12.43 11.31 -1.19
N TRP A 137 -13.26 11.12 -0.16
CA TRP A 137 -13.29 12.03 0.99
C TRP A 137 -11.98 11.97 1.80
N TYR A 138 -11.20 10.90 1.62
CA TYR A 138 -9.98 10.60 2.34
C TYR A 138 -8.68 11.02 1.64
N SER A 139 -8.74 11.71 0.50
CA SER A 139 -7.53 12.03 -0.27
C SER A 139 -7.52 13.41 -0.90
N ILE A 140 -6.31 13.88 -1.19
CA ILE A 140 -6.04 14.96 -2.14
C ILE A 140 -5.55 14.36 -3.46
N ARG A 141 -5.82 15.01 -4.58
CA ARG A 141 -5.56 14.41 -5.90
C ARG A 141 -5.55 15.40 -7.05
N GLY A 142 -5.08 14.95 -8.21
CA GLY A 142 -5.12 15.70 -9.46
C GLY A 142 -4.62 14.86 -10.65
N PRO A 143 -4.98 15.22 -11.89
CA PRO A 143 -5.77 16.39 -12.28
C PRO A 143 -7.26 16.24 -11.97
N ILE A 144 -7.94 17.37 -11.76
CA ILE A 144 -9.40 17.48 -11.62
C ILE A 144 -9.86 18.39 -12.76
N LYS A 145 -10.82 17.96 -13.58
CA LYS A 145 -11.46 18.87 -14.54
C LYS A 145 -12.45 19.75 -13.78
N ASP A 146 -12.35 21.05 -14.05
CA ASP A 146 -13.27 22.09 -13.58
C ASP A 146 -14.70 21.90 -14.13
#